data_AF-A0A3M0WZI8-F1
#
_entry.id   AF-A0A3M0WZI8-F1
#
_cell.length_a   1.000
_cell.length_b   1.000
_cell.length_c   1.000
_cell.angle_alpha   90.00
_cell.angle_beta   90.00
_cell.angle_gamma   90.00
#
_symmetry.space_group_name_H-M   'P 1'
#
loop_
_entity.id
_entity.type
_entity.pdbx_description
1 polymer ?
#
loop_
_entity_poly.entity_id
_entity_poly.type
_entity_poly.pdbx_seq_one_letter_code
_entity_poly.pdbx_strand_id
1 'polypeptide(L)'
;MSELCSEVQVVVKDRMRLVTAVLAASQWPQMEQKIRTHAVHPHAKEIQRFVQPYQTHPAVVLTNQLLAQRVPVEDLFTAALRSSWPDLRPFERLPGPLMDGRWVTQLEAFLRDTGISERFWSRHHAVWEEAKNQLCAIFAGVELPELLMKVVQKPFPQQILAMPNLGFPALSTLVAETGQNLYVIVPPLLAVGESPPWPYHEDPPAVLVNVWHALLTHLMGEQWAAQEKAKLHG
;
A
#
# COMPACT_ATOMS: atom_id res chain seq x y z
N MET A 1 11.52 -28.53 -4.67
CA MET A 1 11.41 -27.97 -3.31
C MET A 1 10.07 -27.28 -3.23
N SER A 2 9.17 -27.80 -2.39
CA SER A 2 7.78 -27.35 -2.26
C SER A 2 7.74 -25.88 -1.87
N GLU A 3 7.07 -25.03 -2.66
CA GLU A 3 6.65 -23.69 -2.24
C GLU A 3 5.72 -23.85 -1.03
N LEU A 4 6.26 -23.69 0.18
CA LEU A 4 5.43 -23.42 1.36
C LEU A 4 4.92 -21.98 1.20
N CYS A 5 3.85 -21.81 0.42
CA CYS A 5 3.08 -20.57 0.47
C CYS A 5 2.46 -20.50 1.87
N SER A 6 2.91 -19.53 2.66
CA SER A 6 2.22 -19.09 3.87
C SER A 6 0.77 -18.72 3.55
N GLU A 7 -0.12 -18.80 4.54
CA GLU A 7 -1.51 -18.34 4.39
C GLU A 7 -1.60 -16.86 3.98
N VAL A 8 -0.55 -16.08 4.28
CA VAL A 8 -0.32 -14.75 3.73
C VAL A 8 0.46 -14.85 2.44
N GLN A 9 -0.14 -14.48 1.32
CA GLN A 9 0.58 -14.43 0.03
C GLN A 9 1.36 -13.12 -0.09
N VAL A 10 2.66 -13.18 -0.41
CA VAL A 10 3.43 -11.96 -0.72
C VAL A 10 3.43 -11.68 -2.22
N VAL A 11 2.98 -10.48 -2.61
CA VAL A 11 2.82 -10.08 -4.01
C VAL A 11 3.39 -8.70 -4.28
N VAL A 12 3.82 -8.46 -5.52
CA VAL A 12 4.10 -7.13 -6.03
C VAL A 12 3.06 -6.81 -7.10
N LYS A 13 2.25 -5.78 -6.88
CA LYS A 13 1.19 -5.36 -7.81
C LYS A 13 1.53 -4.02 -8.42
N ASP A 14 1.59 -3.96 -9.75
CA ASP A 14 2.01 -2.75 -10.47
C ASP A 14 1.08 -1.56 -10.26
N ARG A 15 -0.23 -1.79 -10.21
CA ARG A 15 -1.21 -0.75 -9.85
C ARG A 15 -0.93 -0.12 -8.48
N MET A 16 -0.42 -0.88 -7.52
CA MET A 16 -0.02 -0.33 -6.22
C MET A 16 1.31 0.42 -6.32
N ARG A 17 2.30 -0.11 -7.04
CA ARG A 17 3.56 0.60 -7.35
C ARG A 17 3.31 1.93 -8.07
N LEU A 18 2.24 2.02 -8.87
CA LEU A 18 1.82 3.25 -9.52
C LEU A 18 1.32 4.29 -8.52
N VAL A 19 0.53 3.88 -7.52
CA VAL A 19 0.11 4.76 -6.42
C VAL A 19 1.32 5.27 -5.65
N THR A 20 2.29 4.40 -5.33
CA THR A 20 3.52 4.84 -4.62
C THR A 20 4.32 5.86 -5.44
N ALA A 21 4.36 5.72 -6.76
CA ALA A 21 4.99 6.67 -7.66
C ALA A 21 4.26 8.03 -7.70
N VAL A 22 2.93 8.04 -7.76
CA VAL A 22 2.15 9.29 -7.70
C VAL A 22 2.31 9.96 -6.33
N LEU A 23 2.32 9.20 -5.23
CA LEU A 23 2.59 9.73 -3.90
C LEU A 23 3.98 10.36 -3.84
N ALA A 24 5.01 9.74 -4.43
CA ALA A 24 6.38 10.27 -4.46
C ALA A 24 6.48 11.64 -5.19
N ALA A 25 5.65 11.87 -6.21
CA ALA A 25 5.55 13.14 -6.92
C ALA A 25 4.67 14.18 -6.21
N SER A 26 3.81 13.74 -5.28
CA SER A 26 2.85 14.58 -4.56
C SER A 26 3.48 15.31 -3.37
N GLN A 27 2.65 15.97 -2.56
CA GLN A 27 3.03 16.57 -1.28
C GLN A 27 3.17 15.53 -0.15
N TRP A 28 2.82 14.27 -0.38
CA TRP A 28 2.88 13.21 0.63
C TRP A 28 4.24 13.08 1.32
N PRO A 29 5.40 13.08 0.61
CA PRO A 29 6.70 12.94 1.25
C PRO A 29 6.95 14.03 2.29
N GLN A 30 6.58 15.28 2.00
CA GLN A 30 6.74 16.39 2.94
C GLN A 30 5.73 16.31 4.09
N MET A 31 4.50 15.86 3.82
CA MET A 31 3.49 15.64 4.87
C MET A 31 3.94 14.56 5.85
N GLU A 32 4.42 13.43 5.35
CA GLU A 32 4.89 12.30 6.15
C GLU A 32 6.11 12.67 7.01
N GLN A 33 7.08 13.40 6.43
CA GLN A 33 8.25 13.89 7.17
C GLN A 33 7.89 14.89 8.28
N LYS A 34 6.80 15.64 8.14
CA LYS A 34 6.29 16.51 9.22
C LYS A 34 5.66 15.71 10.37
N ILE A 35 5.13 14.52 10.11
CA ILE A 35 4.60 13.63 11.16
C ILE A 35 5.74 13.02 11.94
N ARG A 36 6.73 12.46 11.25
CA ARG A 36 7.95 11.91 11.85
C ARG A 36 9.10 12.02 10.86
N THR A 37 10.13 12.80 11.20
CA THR A 37 11.36 12.84 10.41
C THR A 37 12.04 11.48 10.42
N HIS A 38 12.35 10.95 9.24
CA HIS A 38 13.01 9.65 9.08
C HIS A 38 13.75 9.58 7.75
N ALA A 39 14.80 8.77 7.69
CA ALA A 39 15.45 8.46 6.43
C ALA A 39 14.51 7.62 5.55
N VAL A 40 14.30 8.05 4.31
CA VAL A 40 13.53 7.28 3.32
C VAL A 40 14.42 6.27 2.60
N HIS A 41 13.84 5.13 2.21
CA HIS A 41 14.53 4.08 1.48
C HIS A 41 15.21 4.62 0.21
N PRO A 42 16.43 4.17 -0.15
CA PRO A 42 17.11 4.64 -1.36
C PRO A 42 16.25 4.55 -2.62
N HIS A 43 15.48 3.47 -2.75
CA HIS A 43 14.56 3.28 -3.87
C HIS A 43 13.43 4.33 -3.91
N ALA A 44 12.92 4.79 -2.76
CA ALA A 44 11.94 5.88 -2.71
C ALA A 44 12.52 7.18 -3.28
N LYS A 45 13.80 7.47 -3.01
CA LYS A 45 14.52 8.62 -3.58
C LYS A 45 14.67 8.48 -5.10
N GLU A 46 14.96 7.28 -5.59
CA GLU A 46 15.06 7.01 -7.03
C GLU A 46 13.72 7.18 -7.74
N ILE A 47 12.63 6.65 -7.16
CA ILE A 47 11.27 6.86 -7.66
C ILE A 47 10.99 8.36 -7.73
N GLN A 48 11.22 9.08 -6.62
CA GLN A 48 10.98 10.53 -6.55
C GLN A 48 11.75 11.30 -7.63
N ARG A 49 13.04 10.99 -7.86
CA ARG A 49 13.84 11.60 -8.93
C ARG A 49 13.25 11.29 -10.31
N PHE A 50 12.83 10.04 -10.55
CA PHE A 50 12.22 9.63 -11.81
C PHE A 50 10.91 10.39 -12.10
N VAL A 51 10.05 10.55 -11.09
CA VAL A 51 8.75 11.21 -11.25
C VAL A 51 8.79 12.74 -11.06
N GLN A 52 9.94 13.32 -10.71
CA GLN A 52 10.10 14.76 -10.45
C GLN A 52 9.61 15.66 -11.62
N PRO A 53 9.83 15.32 -12.90
CA PRO A 53 9.30 16.13 -14.01
C PRO A 53 7.77 16.14 -14.11
N TYR A 54 7.08 15.22 -13.44
CA TYR A 54 5.64 15.00 -13.54
C TYR A 54 4.85 15.58 -12.35
N GLN A 55 5.46 16.45 -11.54
CA GLN A 55 4.79 17.05 -10.35
C GLN A 55 3.52 17.84 -10.69
N THR A 56 3.41 18.36 -11.91
CA THR A 56 2.23 19.09 -12.39
C THR A 56 1.24 18.19 -13.15
N HIS A 57 1.52 16.88 -13.26
CA HIS A 57 0.63 15.94 -13.95
C HIS A 57 -0.74 15.92 -13.25
N PRO A 58 -1.87 15.85 -13.99
CA PRO A 58 -3.21 15.85 -13.40
C PRO A 58 -3.43 14.82 -12.28
N ALA A 59 -2.87 13.61 -12.40
CA ALA A 59 -2.90 12.61 -11.33
C ALA A 59 -2.29 13.12 -10.01
N VAL A 60 -1.14 13.79 -10.09
CA VAL A 60 -0.44 14.33 -8.92
C VAL A 60 -1.21 15.50 -8.32
N VAL A 61 -1.76 16.38 -9.17
CA VAL A 61 -2.62 17.50 -8.75
C VAL A 61 -3.86 16.99 -8.02
N LEU A 62 -4.56 16.01 -8.58
CA LEU A 62 -5.73 15.40 -7.95
C LEU A 62 -5.35 14.69 -6.64
N THR A 63 -4.24 13.95 -6.60
CA THR A 63 -3.74 13.37 -5.34
C THR A 63 -3.53 14.44 -4.28
N ASN A 64 -2.89 15.56 -4.61
CA ASN A 64 -2.70 16.67 -3.66
C ASN A 64 -4.04 17.25 -3.16
N GLN A 65 -5.06 17.34 -4.02
CA GLN A 65 -6.39 17.79 -3.63
C GLN A 65 -7.06 16.80 -2.68
N LEU A 66 -6.97 15.50 -2.96
CA LEU A 66 -7.52 14.43 -2.11
C LEU A 66 -6.81 14.42 -0.73
N LEU A 67 -5.49 14.57 -0.71
CA LEU A 67 -4.71 14.70 0.52
C LEU A 67 -5.11 15.94 1.34
N ALA A 68 -5.32 17.08 0.68
CA ALA A 68 -5.80 18.30 1.34
C ALA A 68 -7.20 18.14 1.94
N GLN A 69 -8.05 17.32 1.32
CA GLN A 69 -9.38 16.93 1.81
C GLN A 69 -9.33 15.83 2.88
N ARG A 70 -8.12 15.40 3.30
CA ARG A 70 -7.91 14.31 4.26
C ARG A 70 -8.49 12.96 3.82
N VAL A 71 -8.55 12.72 2.51
CA VAL A 71 -8.85 11.38 2.00
C VAL A 71 -7.74 10.43 2.45
N PRO A 72 -8.07 9.29 3.08
CA PRO A 72 -7.08 8.29 3.49
C PRO A 72 -6.24 7.82 2.29
N VAL A 73 -4.96 7.55 2.51
CA VAL A 73 -4.09 7.04 1.43
C VAL A 73 -4.49 5.61 1.06
N GLU A 74 -5.00 4.85 2.03
CA GLU A 74 -5.63 3.55 1.89
C GLU A 74 -6.72 3.54 0.82
N ASP A 75 -7.48 4.63 0.68
CA ASP A 75 -8.52 4.76 -0.35
C ASP A 75 -7.91 4.87 -1.76
N LEU A 76 -6.75 5.52 -1.91
CA LEU A 76 -6.03 5.60 -3.19
C LEU A 76 -5.55 4.22 -3.63
N PHE A 77 -4.97 3.45 -2.71
CA PHE A 77 -4.56 2.07 -2.98
C PHE A 77 -5.76 1.18 -3.28
N THR A 78 -6.83 1.29 -2.48
CA THR A 78 -8.08 0.55 -2.68
C THR A 78 -8.68 0.85 -4.06
N ALA A 79 -8.75 2.11 -4.47
CA ALA A 79 -9.27 2.49 -5.78
C ALA A 79 -8.44 1.89 -6.93
N ALA A 80 -7.11 1.92 -6.82
CA ALA A 80 -6.23 1.28 -7.81
C ALA A 80 -6.41 -0.25 -7.83
N LEU A 81 -6.56 -0.89 -6.66
CA LEU A 81 -6.74 -2.33 -6.51
C LEU A 81 -8.08 -2.84 -7.06
N ARG A 82 -9.14 -2.01 -6.95
CA ARG A 82 -10.49 -2.25 -7.50
C ARG A 82 -10.61 -1.91 -8.99
N SER A 83 -9.47 -1.69 -9.64
CA SER A 83 -9.36 -1.36 -11.07
C SER A 83 -8.47 -2.37 -11.78
N SER A 84 -8.79 -2.63 -13.06
CA SER A 84 -8.07 -3.57 -13.91
C SER A 84 -6.63 -3.08 -14.18
N TRP A 85 -5.79 -3.94 -14.73
CA TRP A 85 -4.43 -3.56 -15.15
C TRP A 85 -4.19 -4.04 -16.58
N PRO A 86 -3.56 -3.22 -17.45
CA PRO A 86 -2.97 -1.90 -17.19
C PRO A 86 -3.92 -0.70 -17.39
N ASP A 87 -5.14 -0.93 -17.86
CA ASP A 87 -6.10 0.11 -18.25
C ASP A 87 -6.84 0.80 -17.10
N LEU A 88 -6.68 0.31 -15.85
CA LEU A 88 -7.25 0.88 -14.63
C LEU A 88 -8.75 1.19 -14.74
N ARG A 89 -9.51 0.34 -15.42
CA ARG A 89 -10.97 0.43 -15.44
C ARG A 89 -11.52 -0.15 -14.14
N PRO A 90 -12.34 0.60 -13.37
CA PRO A 90 -12.95 0.07 -12.16
C PRO A 90 -13.81 -1.17 -12.46
N PHE A 91 -13.56 -2.27 -11.74
CA PHE A 91 -14.39 -3.49 -11.78
C PHE A 91 -15.16 -3.71 -10.47
N GLU A 92 -14.79 -2.99 -9.41
CA GLU A 92 -15.49 -2.92 -8.13
C GLU A 92 -15.84 -1.47 -7.79
N ARG A 93 -16.76 -1.28 -6.84
CA ARG A 93 -17.12 0.06 -6.35
C ARG A 93 -15.90 0.73 -5.71
N LEU A 94 -15.52 1.91 -6.22
CA LEU A 94 -14.44 2.71 -5.65
C LEU A 94 -14.84 3.34 -4.30
N PRO A 95 -13.87 3.70 -3.44
CA PRO A 95 -14.13 4.45 -2.20
C PRO A 95 -14.90 5.74 -2.45
N GLY A 96 -15.67 6.20 -1.45
CA GLY A 96 -16.61 7.32 -1.58
C GLY A 96 -16.02 8.57 -2.24
N PRO A 97 -14.89 9.12 -1.76
CA PRO A 97 -14.25 10.30 -2.35
C PRO A 97 -13.74 10.12 -3.79
N LEU A 98 -13.61 8.87 -4.25
CA LEU A 98 -13.03 8.47 -5.55
C LEU A 98 -14.09 7.87 -6.48
N MET A 99 -15.37 7.89 -6.08
CA MET A 99 -16.46 7.16 -6.75
C MET A 99 -16.71 7.62 -8.19
N ASP A 100 -16.34 8.86 -8.54
CA ASP A 100 -16.46 9.40 -9.89
C ASP A 100 -15.41 8.85 -10.89
N GLY A 101 -14.43 8.08 -10.40
CA GLY A 101 -13.39 7.44 -11.20
C GLY A 101 -12.36 8.40 -11.81
N ARG A 102 -12.49 9.72 -11.64
CA ARG A 102 -11.62 10.71 -12.31
C ARG A 102 -10.16 10.53 -11.92
N TRP A 103 -9.90 10.27 -10.64
CA TRP A 103 -8.53 10.05 -10.16
C TRP A 103 -7.90 8.81 -10.79
N VAL A 104 -8.65 7.72 -10.91
CA VAL A 104 -8.16 6.47 -11.53
C VAL A 104 -7.89 6.65 -13.02
N THR A 105 -8.74 7.41 -13.74
CA THR A 105 -8.46 7.79 -15.13
C THR A 105 -7.18 8.61 -15.26
N GLN A 106 -6.93 9.56 -14.34
CA GLN A 106 -5.66 10.29 -14.35
C GLN A 106 -4.48 9.41 -13.95
N LEU A 107 -4.67 8.41 -13.09
CA LEU A 107 -3.65 7.43 -12.74
C LEU A 107 -3.22 6.60 -13.97
N GLU A 108 -4.17 6.20 -14.82
CA GLU A 108 -3.90 5.55 -16.11
C GLU A 108 -3.09 6.46 -17.05
N ALA A 109 -3.50 7.74 -17.15
CA ALA A 109 -2.75 8.71 -17.93
C ALA A 109 -1.31 8.88 -17.40
N PHE A 110 -1.12 8.89 -16.08
CA PHE A 110 0.21 8.96 -15.46
C PHE A 110 1.07 7.74 -15.82
N LEU A 111 0.50 6.53 -15.80
CA LEU A 111 1.19 5.31 -16.22
C LEU A 111 1.72 5.44 -17.65
N ARG A 112 0.85 5.84 -18.57
CA ARG A 112 1.18 5.99 -19.99
C ARG A 112 2.20 7.09 -20.24
N ASP A 113 1.98 8.27 -19.68
CA ASP A 113 2.77 9.47 -19.98
C ASP A 113 4.15 9.43 -19.31
N THR A 114 4.29 8.69 -18.19
CA THR A 114 5.58 8.43 -17.56
C THR A 114 6.33 7.26 -18.20
N GLY A 115 5.61 6.26 -18.72
CA GLY A 115 6.18 4.98 -19.15
C GLY A 115 6.92 4.27 -18.01
N ILE A 116 6.48 4.47 -16.77
CA ILE A 116 7.22 4.04 -15.56
C ILE A 116 7.51 2.54 -15.53
N SER A 117 6.60 1.70 -16.04
CA SER A 117 6.79 0.24 -16.07
C SER A 117 8.02 -0.16 -16.89
N GLU A 118 8.18 0.43 -18.07
CA GLU A 118 9.26 0.10 -19.00
C GLU A 118 10.55 0.84 -18.64
N ARG A 119 10.46 2.13 -18.30
CA ARG A 119 11.61 3.02 -18.13
C ARG A 119 12.24 2.91 -16.74
N PHE A 120 11.48 2.48 -15.74
CA PHE A 120 11.92 2.42 -14.35
C PHE A 120 11.76 1.01 -13.77
N TRP A 121 10.55 0.47 -13.64
CA TRP A 121 10.34 -0.79 -12.90
C TRP A 121 11.11 -1.98 -13.48
N SER A 122 11.26 -2.07 -14.81
CA SER A 122 12.07 -3.11 -15.45
C SER A 122 13.52 -3.16 -14.94
N ARG A 123 14.13 -1.98 -14.67
CA ARG A 123 15.52 -1.84 -14.20
C ARG A 123 15.67 -2.06 -12.70
N HIS A 124 14.58 -1.87 -11.95
CA HIS A 124 14.55 -2.02 -10.50
C HIS A 124 13.87 -3.31 -10.03
N HIS A 125 13.55 -4.23 -10.95
CA HIS A 125 12.86 -5.49 -10.66
C HIS A 125 13.54 -6.30 -9.55
N ALA A 126 14.87 -6.43 -9.61
CA ALA A 126 15.64 -7.20 -8.64
C ALA A 126 15.46 -6.72 -7.20
N VAL A 127 15.36 -5.40 -6.97
CA VAL A 127 15.18 -4.84 -5.62
C VAL A 127 13.79 -5.18 -5.06
N TRP A 128 12.76 -5.19 -5.90
CA TRP A 128 11.41 -5.55 -5.49
C TRP A 128 11.25 -7.05 -5.24
N GLU A 129 11.89 -7.91 -6.06
CA GLU A 129 11.90 -9.35 -5.82
C GLU A 129 12.68 -9.71 -4.56
N GLU A 130 13.79 -9.03 -4.28
CA GLU A 130 14.52 -9.22 -3.02
C GLU A 130 13.65 -8.86 -1.80
N ALA A 131 13.00 -7.69 -1.83
CA ALA A 131 12.07 -7.27 -0.79
C ALA A 131 10.91 -8.26 -0.59
N LYS A 132 10.36 -8.78 -1.69
CA LYS A 132 9.31 -9.80 -1.69
C LYS A 132 9.82 -11.10 -1.06
N ASN A 133 11.01 -11.57 -1.44
CA ASN A 133 11.61 -12.79 -0.88
C ASN A 133 11.84 -12.66 0.63
N GLN A 134 12.30 -11.50 1.10
CA GLN A 134 12.46 -11.25 2.53
C GLN A 134 11.12 -11.31 3.26
N LEU A 135 10.07 -10.66 2.75
CA LEU A 135 8.73 -10.77 3.35
C LEU A 135 8.18 -12.20 3.30
N CYS A 136 8.40 -12.94 2.21
CA CYS A 136 7.99 -14.36 2.11
C CYS A 136 8.61 -15.18 3.25
N ALA A 137 9.90 -14.98 3.53
CA ALA A 137 10.59 -15.67 4.60
C ALA A 137 10.03 -15.31 5.99
N ILE A 138 9.61 -14.06 6.21
CA ILE A 138 9.01 -13.60 7.47
C ILE A 138 7.63 -14.21 7.71
N PHE A 139 6.81 -14.32 6.66
CA PHE A 139 5.46 -14.90 6.77
C PHE A 139 5.44 -16.42 6.70
N ALA A 140 6.56 -17.08 6.35
CA ALA A 140 6.65 -18.53 6.28
C ALA A 140 6.27 -19.16 7.64
N GLY A 141 5.20 -19.97 7.65
CA GLY A 141 4.71 -20.64 8.85
C GLY A 141 3.93 -19.75 9.83
N VAL A 142 3.57 -18.53 9.46
CA VAL A 142 2.73 -17.65 10.29
C VAL A 142 1.25 -17.90 10.00
N GLU A 143 0.51 -18.36 11.00
CA GLU A 143 -0.96 -18.57 10.98
C GLU A 143 -1.72 -17.25 11.23
N LEU A 144 -1.38 -16.21 10.47
CA LEU A 144 -1.89 -14.85 10.68
C LEU A 144 -3.43 -14.76 10.59
N PRO A 145 -4.09 -15.31 9.54
CA PRO A 145 -5.55 -15.32 9.45
C PRO A 145 -6.25 -15.96 10.65
N GLU A 146 -5.79 -17.14 11.07
CA GLU A 146 -6.41 -17.86 12.20
C GLU A 146 -6.32 -17.06 13.50
N LEU A 147 -5.15 -16.49 13.79
CA LEU A 147 -4.96 -15.66 14.96
C LEU A 147 -5.87 -14.42 14.92
N LEU A 148 -5.99 -13.76 13.76
CA LEU A 148 -6.84 -12.57 13.62
C LEU A 148 -8.30 -12.91 13.86
N MET A 149 -8.79 -14.03 13.31
CA MET A 149 -10.16 -14.50 13.54
C MET A 149 -10.47 -14.74 15.02
N LYS A 150 -9.51 -15.26 15.79
CA LYS A 150 -9.64 -15.45 17.24
C LYS A 150 -9.80 -14.11 17.97
N VAL A 151 -9.08 -13.07 17.56
CA VAL A 151 -9.13 -11.75 18.20
C VAL A 151 -10.38 -10.97 17.82
N VAL A 152 -10.71 -10.89 16.53
CA VAL A 152 -11.87 -10.13 16.04
C VAL A 152 -13.20 -10.86 16.25
N GLN A 153 -13.15 -12.13 16.68
CA GLN A 153 -14.29 -13.01 16.97
C GLN A 153 -15.30 -13.12 15.82
N LYS A 154 -14.82 -12.97 14.58
CA LYS A 154 -15.65 -13.01 13.37
C LYS A 154 -14.83 -13.55 12.21
N PRO A 155 -15.41 -14.41 11.34
CA PRO A 155 -14.76 -14.73 10.08
C PRO A 155 -14.70 -13.49 9.19
N PHE A 156 -13.56 -13.28 8.54
CA PHE A 156 -13.45 -12.37 7.40
C PHE A 156 -13.16 -13.23 6.15
N PRO A 157 -13.98 -13.11 5.08
CA PRO A 157 -13.84 -13.96 3.90
C PRO A 157 -12.64 -13.60 3.02
N GLN A 158 -12.00 -12.46 3.25
CA GLN A 158 -10.91 -11.97 2.42
C GLN A 158 -9.60 -12.72 2.67
N GLN A 159 -8.86 -12.99 1.59
CA GLN A 159 -7.47 -13.45 1.67
C GLN A 159 -6.54 -12.30 2.09
N ILE A 160 -5.52 -12.59 2.88
CA ILE A 160 -4.51 -11.59 3.27
C ILE A 160 -3.33 -11.69 2.31
N LEU A 161 -3.01 -10.58 1.65
CA LEU A 161 -1.84 -10.44 0.81
C LEU A 161 -0.92 -9.35 1.34
N ALA A 162 0.36 -9.64 1.50
CA ALA A 162 1.35 -8.65 1.84
C ALA A 162 2.05 -8.14 0.57
N MET A 163 2.33 -6.84 0.51
CA MET A 163 3.15 -6.24 -0.53
C MET A 163 4.28 -5.45 0.12
N PRO A 164 5.56 -5.72 -0.22
CA PRO A 164 6.64 -4.84 0.22
C PRO A 164 6.44 -3.45 -0.38
N ASN A 165 6.74 -2.39 0.36
CA ASN A 165 6.62 -1.02 -0.13
C ASN A 165 7.92 -0.24 0.04
N LEU A 166 8.74 -0.22 -1.02
CA LEU A 166 10.02 0.48 -1.02
C LEU A 166 9.92 1.97 -1.39
N GLY A 167 8.69 2.47 -1.61
CA GLY A 167 8.38 3.84 -1.99
C GLY A 167 7.63 4.58 -0.88
N PHE A 168 6.63 5.38 -1.26
CA PHE A 168 5.73 6.05 -0.33
C PHE A 168 4.36 5.35 -0.29
N PRO A 169 3.68 5.30 0.86
CA PRO A 169 4.08 5.84 2.17
C PRO A 169 5.20 5.01 2.82
N ALA A 170 6.15 5.67 3.48
CA ALA A 170 7.33 5.03 4.07
C ALA A 170 7.24 4.89 5.60
N LEU A 171 6.28 5.58 6.24
CA LEU A 171 6.21 5.64 7.70
C LEU A 171 5.40 4.50 8.35
N SER A 172 4.27 4.13 7.73
CA SER A 172 3.29 3.24 8.36
C SER A 172 2.89 2.11 7.41
N THR A 173 2.67 0.93 7.99
CA THR A 173 2.00 -0.17 7.30
C THR A 173 0.53 0.17 7.10
N LEU A 174 0.05 0.05 5.87
CA LEU A 174 -1.33 0.37 5.51
C LEU A 174 -2.10 -0.88 5.10
N VAL A 175 -3.43 -0.83 5.16
CA VAL A 175 -4.31 -1.87 4.63
C VAL A 175 -5.21 -1.26 3.56
N ALA A 176 -5.31 -1.92 2.41
CA ALA A 176 -6.23 -1.59 1.33
C ALA A 176 -7.03 -2.82 0.96
N GLU A 177 -8.26 -2.67 0.46
CA GLU A 177 -9.18 -3.80 0.34
C GLU A 177 -9.92 -3.92 -1.00
N THR A 178 -10.20 -5.16 -1.37
CA THR A 178 -11.12 -5.53 -2.45
C THR A 178 -12.17 -6.47 -1.87
N GLY A 179 -13.22 -6.79 -2.63
CA GLY A 179 -14.23 -7.75 -2.18
C GLY A 179 -13.66 -9.12 -1.78
N GLN A 180 -12.48 -9.49 -2.28
CA GLN A 180 -11.85 -10.79 -2.05
C GLN A 180 -10.57 -10.75 -1.20
N ASN A 181 -9.95 -9.59 -1.03
CA ASN A 181 -8.58 -9.51 -0.51
C ASN A 181 -8.36 -8.30 0.39
N LEU A 182 -7.58 -8.50 1.45
CA LEU A 182 -6.94 -7.46 2.26
C LEU A 182 -5.46 -7.39 1.86
N TYR A 183 -5.06 -6.26 1.29
CA TYR A 183 -3.68 -5.98 0.91
C TYR A 183 -2.99 -5.18 2.01
N VAL A 184 -1.98 -5.77 2.64
CA VAL A 184 -1.12 -5.10 3.62
C VAL A 184 0.10 -4.54 2.92
N ILE A 185 0.27 -3.23 2.98
CA ILE A 185 1.31 -2.47 2.31
C ILE A 185 2.40 -2.19 3.34
N VAL A 186 3.49 -2.94 3.26
CA VAL A 186 4.49 -3.03 4.34
C VAL A 186 5.72 -2.23 3.94
N PRO A 187 5.98 -1.02 4.49
CA PRO A 187 7.26 -0.36 4.31
C PRO A 187 8.36 -1.04 5.13
N PRO A 188 9.64 -0.93 4.73
CA PRO A 188 10.76 -1.36 5.56
C PRO A 188 10.78 -0.61 6.90
N LEU A 189 11.40 -1.22 7.92
CA LEU A 189 11.45 -0.62 9.25
C LEU A 189 12.35 0.62 9.25
N LEU A 190 11.91 1.67 9.96
CA LEU A 190 12.70 2.88 10.10
C LEU A 190 13.99 2.58 10.88
N ALA A 191 15.13 2.98 10.32
CA ALA A 191 16.39 2.96 11.05
C ALA A 191 16.51 4.17 11.97
N VAL A 192 17.40 4.08 12.96
CA VAL A 192 17.72 5.19 13.86
C VAL A 192 18.64 6.20 13.15
N GLY A 193 18.32 7.49 13.25
CA GLY A 193 19.15 8.58 12.70
C GLY A 193 19.00 8.75 11.18
N GLU A 194 20.14 8.93 10.50
CA GLU A 194 20.20 9.19 9.04
C GLU A 194 20.40 7.91 8.20
N SER A 195 20.55 6.75 8.86
CA SER A 195 20.73 5.46 8.20
C SER A 195 19.50 5.12 7.34
N PRO A 196 19.68 4.49 6.17
CA PRO A 196 18.55 4.01 5.40
C PRO A 196 17.70 3.02 6.22
N PRO A 197 16.39 2.91 5.95
CA PRO A 197 15.52 1.90 6.56
C PRO A 197 16.14 0.50 6.53
N TRP A 198 15.93 -0.24 7.62
CA TRP A 198 16.42 -1.60 7.74
C TRP A 198 15.72 -2.52 6.73
N PRO A 199 16.46 -3.41 6.04
CA PRO A 199 15.87 -4.53 5.33
C PRO A 199 14.89 -5.30 6.22
N TYR A 200 13.84 -5.89 5.63
CA TYR A 200 12.79 -6.55 6.42
C TYR A 200 13.33 -7.68 7.30
N HIS A 201 14.35 -8.40 6.83
CA HIS A 201 14.91 -9.55 7.52
C HIS A 201 15.75 -9.21 8.76
N GLU A 202 16.08 -7.93 9.00
CA GLU A 202 16.85 -7.54 10.18
C GLU A 202 16.03 -7.62 11.48
N ASP A 203 14.72 -7.35 11.42
CA ASP A 203 13.81 -7.51 12.57
C ASP A 203 12.43 -8.06 12.13
N PRO A 204 12.34 -9.36 11.82
CA PRO A 204 11.09 -10.02 11.45
C PRO A 204 9.95 -9.85 12.46
N PRO A 205 10.18 -9.94 13.80
CA PRO A 205 9.12 -9.70 14.78
C PRO A 205 8.49 -8.31 14.67
N ALA A 206 9.29 -7.25 14.50
CA ALA A 206 8.75 -5.90 14.35
C ALA A 206 7.91 -5.74 13.07
N VAL A 207 8.30 -6.38 11.97
CA VAL A 207 7.49 -6.41 10.73
C VAL A 207 6.13 -7.06 11.00
N LEU A 208 6.11 -8.23 11.65
CA LEU A 208 4.87 -8.94 11.99
C LEU A 208 3.97 -8.12 12.92
N VAL A 209 4.53 -7.45 13.92
CA VAL A 209 3.78 -6.57 14.84
C VAL A 209 3.13 -5.41 14.08
N ASN A 210 3.85 -4.76 13.17
CA ASN A 210 3.30 -3.66 12.37
C ASN A 210 2.17 -4.11 11.45
N VAL A 211 2.33 -5.27 10.81
CA VAL A 211 1.30 -5.91 9.97
C VAL A 211 0.06 -6.25 10.80
N TRP A 212 0.27 -6.88 11.94
CA TRP A 212 -0.78 -7.26 12.88
C TRP A 212 -1.57 -6.04 13.35
N HIS A 213 -0.87 -4.98 13.77
CA HIS A 213 -1.47 -3.74 14.22
C HIS A 213 -2.31 -3.06 13.12
N ALA A 214 -1.79 -3.01 11.90
CA ALA A 214 -2.50 -2.43 10.76
C ALA A 214 -3.79 -3.20 10.43
N LEU A 215 -3.72 -4.53 10.40
CA LEU A 215 -4.87 -5.40 10.14
C LEU A 215 -5.93 -5.31 11.24
N LEU A 216 -5.54 -5.35 12.51
CA LEU A 216 -6.48 -5.19 13.62
C LEU A 216 -7.17 -3.83 13.59
N THR A 217 -6.41 -2.75 13.35
CA THR A 217 -6.96 -1.40 13.27
C THR A 217 -8.01 -1.31 12.16
N HIS A 218 -7.70 -1.86 10.99
CA HIS A 218 -8.62 -1.93 9.85
C HIS A 218 -9.90 -2.71 10.19
N LEU A 219 -9.76 -3.96 10.61
CA LEU A 219 -10.88 -4.86 10.88
C LEU A 219 -11.78 -4.36 12.01
N MET A 220 -11.21 -3.83 13.09
CA MET A 220 -12.00 -3.26 14.19
C MET A 220 -12.70 -1.96 13.79
N GLY A 221 -12.05 -1.11 12.97
CA GLY A 221 -12.66 0.10 12.43
C GLY A 221 -13.91 -0.19 11.60
N GLU A 222 -13.87 -1.23 10.76
CA GLU A 222 -15.04 -1.69 10.00
C GLU A 222 -16.17 -2.19 10.89
N GLN A 223 -15.84 -2.96 11.93
CA GLN A 223 -16.84 -3.46 12.88
C GLN A 223 -17.55 -2.31 13.58
N TRP A 224 -16.79 -1.30 14.04
CA TRP A 224 -17.36 -0.11 14.67
C TRP A 224 -18.31 0.62 13.72
N ALA A 225 -17.86 0.91 12.49
CA ALA A 225 -18.68 1.61 11.49
C ALA A 225 -19.97 0.84 11.14
N ALA A 226 -19.91 -0.50 11.10
CA ALA A 226 -21.08 -1.34 10.88
C ALA A 226 -22.08 -1.28 12.05
N GLN A 227 -21.58 -1.30 13.29
CA GLN A 227 -22.41 -1.19 14.49
C GLN A 227 -23.12 0.17 14.58
N GLU A 228 -22.43 1.27 14.26
CA GLU A 228 -23.04 2.60 14.24
C GLU A 228 -24.14 2.71 13.18
N LYS A 229 -23.91 2.19 11.97
CA LYS A 229 -24.94 2.17 10.91
C LYS A 229 -26.17 1.38 11.33
N ALA A 230 -26.00 0.24 12.00
CA ALA A 230 -27.11 -0.57 12.48
C ALA A 230 -27.96 0.17 13.53
N LYS A 231 -27.33 0.94 14.43
CA LYS A 231 -28.03 1.75 15.43
C LYS A 231 -28.83 2.92 14.84
N LEU A 232 -28.42 3.45 13.68
CA LEU A 232 -29.13 4.56 13.03
C LEU A 232 -30.34 4.11 12.22
N HIS A 233 -30.48 2.81 11.93
CA HIS A 233 -31.53 2.26 11.06
C HIS A 233 -32.43 1.22 11.77
N GLY A 234 -32.26 1.02 13.09
CA GLY A 234 -33.08 0.14 13.92
C GLY A 234 -33.72 0.92 15.06
#